data_AF-A0A3M0X596-F1
#
_entry.id   AF-A0A3M0X596-F1
#
_cell.length_a   1.000
_cell.length_b   1.000
_cell.length_c   1.000
_cell.angle_alpha   90.00
_cell.angle_beta   90.00
_cell.angle_gamma   90.00
#
_symmetry.space_group_name_H-M   'P 1'
#
loop_
_entity.id
_entity.type
_entity.pdbx_description
1 polymer ?
#
loop_
_entity_poly.entity_id
_entity_poly.type
_entity_poly.pdbx_seq_one_letter_code
_entity_poly.pdbx_strand_id
1 'polypeptide(L)'
;IYMHQARTYLVEKMDWHGRIAYVRPVEVDYYTRASVGSTIRALEPEQEQVENNLLRAWGDVTIVTQAVSYRKIKRYTHETLGFGEIDLPEMTLETSGYWLIFGESLAERLFDAGILLRPNNYGPNWQKQRQQALSRDNHTCQMCGAKDGMLHVHHIRPFREFGYIPGKNNNYQQANQLENLITLCPRCHRQAEAGQQTRSGLGGLAYVLGNLAPLYLMCDPGDIEVSAESRSPLTGAPTIVIYERIPAGVGLSQRLFEMHHGLLDAALELVQDCQCKSGCPACVGPPGEIGPDTKAITRALLRQLID
;
A
#
# COMPACT_ATOMS: atom_id res chain seq x y z
N ILE A 1 14.24 -2.55 21.38
CA ILE A 1 15.30 -1.68 21.93
C ILE A 1 14.77 -0.25 21.93
N TYR A 2 14.58 0.31 23.12
CA TYR A 2 14.26 1.71 23.30
C TYR A 2 15.56 2.51 23.43
N MET A 3 15.62 3.67 22.78
CA MET A 3 16.78 4.56 22.82
C MET A 3 16.36 5.88 23.45
N HIS A 4 17.00 6.27 24.55
CA HIS A 4 16.68 7.49 25.28
C HIS A 4 17.97 8.19 25.69
N GLN A 5 18.15 9.43 25.23
CA GLN A 5 19.38 10.21 25.48
C GLN A 5 20.66 9.42 25.16
N ALA A 6 20.68 8.78 23.99
CA ALA A 6 21.77 7.91 23.51
C ALA A 6 22.08 6.67 24.38
N ARG A 7 21.23 6.35 25.37
CA ARG A 7 21.29 5.10 26.13
C ARG A 7 20.29 4.09 25.58
N THR A 8 20.68 2.82 25.60
CA THR A 8 19.90 1.70 25.07
C THR A 8 19.27 0.89 26.19
N TYR A 9 17.99 0.56 25.99
CA TYR A 9 17.21 -0.24 26.92
C TYR A 9 16.49 -1.37 26.19
N LEU A 10 16.49 -2.56 26.78
CA LEU A 10 15.65 -3.67 26.32
C LEU A 10 14.30 -3.57 27.03
N VAL A 11 13.22 -3.62 26.26
CA VAL A 11 11.87 -3.80 26.81
C VAL A 11 11.69 -5.27 27.13
N GLU A 12 11.52 -5.62 28.39
CA GLU A 12 11.37 -7.00 28.86
C GLU A 12 9.89 -7.41 28.95
N LYS A 13 9.03 -6.45 29.30
CA LYS A 13 7.59 -6.64 29.40
C LYS A 13 6.86 -5.37 28.98
N MET A 14 5.82 -5.52 28.18
CA MET A 14 4.89 -4.45 27.84
C MET A 14 3.54 -4.75 28.50
N ASP A 15 3.13 -3.92 29.44
CA ASP A 15 1.76 -3.88 29.95
C ASP A 15 0.96 -2.87 29.10
N TRP A 16 0.26 -3.41 28.11
CA TRP A 16 -0.51 -2.60 27.15
C TRP A 16 -1.65 -1.84 27.81
N HIS A 17 -2.42 -2.50 28.68
CA HIS A 17 -3.58 -1.90 29.34
C HIS A 17 -3.15 -0.87 30.40
N GLY A 18 -2.10 -1.19 31.18
CA GLY A 18 -1.52 -0.28 32.15
C GLY A 18 -0.71 0.87 31.53
N ARG A 19 -0.40 0.79 30.23
CA ARG A 19 0.48 1.73 29.49
C ARG A 19 1.90 1.81 30.08
N ILE A 20 2.44 0.68 30.54
CA ILE A 20 3.76 0.59 31.18
C ILE A 20 4.69 -0.33 30.38
N ALA A 21 5.85 0.19 29.99
CA ALA A 21 6.94 -0.60 29.44
C ALA A 21 8.02 -0.81 30.52
N TYR A 22 8.22 -2.07 30.93
CA TYR A 22 9.30 -2.44 31.84
C TYR A 22 10.58 -2.64 31.04
N VAL A 23 11.60 -1.86 31.37
CA VAL A 23 12.85 -1.82 30.63
C VAL A 23 14.04 -2.02 31.55
N ARG A 24 15.10 -2.62 31.01
CA ARG A 24 16.42 -2.64 31.65
C ARG A 24 17.48 -2.04 30.73
N PRO A 25 18.53 -1.41 31.29
CA PRO A 25 19.69 -0.99 30.51
C PRO A 25 20.32 -2.20 29.80
N VAL A 26 20.77 -1.99 28.57
CA VAL A 26 21.52 -2.99 27.80
C VAL A 26 22.50 -2.28 26.89
N GLU A 27 23.70 -2.83 26.70
CA GLU A 27 24.61 -2.41 25.64
C GLU A 27 24.44 -3.34 24.44
N VAL A 28 23.97 -2.79 23.33
CA VAL A 28 23.77 -3.52 22.07
C VAL A 28 24.21 -2.66 20.90
N ASP A 29 24.68 -3.29 19.83
CA ASP A 29 25.11 -2.63 18.60
C ASP A 29 23.99 -2.54 17.54
N TYR A 30 22.74 -2.79 17.94
CA TYR A 30 21.57 -2.79 17.07
C TYR A 30 20.39 -2.01 17.66
N TYR A 31 19.50 -1.55 16.79
CA TYR A 31 18.20 -0.98 17.15
C TYR A 31 17.07 -1.79 16.54
N THR A 32 15.84 -1.53 16.99
CA THR A 32 14.65 -2.25 16.49
C THR A 32 13.70 -1.31 15.76
N ARG A 33 13.15 -1.75 14.63
CA ARG A 33 12.08 -1.04 13.90
C ARG A 33 10.90 -1.97 13.71
N ALA A 34 9.72 -1.59 14.20
CA ALA A 34 8.49 -2.34 14.02
C ALA A 34 8.05 -2.34 12.53
N SER A 35 7.41 -3.43 12.13
CA SER A 35 6.64 -3.57 10.89
C SER A 35 5.18 -3.43 11.27
N VAL A 36 4.59 -2.31 10.88
CA VAL A 36 3.19 -1.98 11.14
C VAL A 36 2.45 -2.03 9.81
N GLY A 37 1.30 -2.68 9.80
CA GLY A 37 0.37 -2.69 8.66
C GLY A 37 -0.95 -2.07 9.08
N SER A 38 -1.55 -1.29 8.18
CA SER A 38 -2.88 -0.70 8.34
C SER A 38 -3.80 -1.27 7.28
N THR A 39 -5.03 -1.59 7.66
CA THR A 39 -6.06 -2.12 6.78
C THR A 39 -7.34 -1.34 7.00
N ILE A 40 -7.97 -0.89 5.92
CA ILE A 40 -9.30 -0.29 5.98
C ILE A 40 -10.32 -1.43 6.10
N ARG A 41 -11.12 -1.41 7.17
CA ARG A 41 -12.12 -2.45 7.48
C ARG A 41 -13.53 -2.08 7.06
N ALA A 42 -13.87 -0.79 7.07
CA ALA A 42 -15.19 -0.31 6.70
C ALA A 42 -15.10 1.04 5.98
N LEU A 43 -16.04 1.26 5.06
CA LEU A 43 -16.31 2.53 4.38
C LEU A 43 -17.83 2.71 4.43
N GLU A 44 -18.29 3.69 5.20
CA GLU A 44 -19.72 3.93 5.44
C GLU A 44 -20.06 5.34 4.95
N PRO A 45 -20.63 5.50 3.73
CA PRO A 45 -20.86 6.81 3.14
C PRO A 45 -21.93 7.59 3.91
N GLU A 46 -21.62 8.84 4.26
CA GLU A 46 -22.62 9.85 4.63
C GLU A 46 -23.18 10.52 3.38
N GLN A 47 -22.31 10.79 2.40
CA GLN A 47 -22.69 11.33 1.10
C GLN A 47 -21.89 10.65 0.00
N GLU A 48 -22.57 10.34 -1.10
CA GLU A 48 -21.97 9.75 -2.29
C GLU A 48 -22.50 10.41 -3.56
N GLN A 49 -21.64 10.47 -4.57
CA GLN A 49 -21.96 10.97 -5.90
C GLN A 49 -21.24 10.11 -6.94
N VAL A 50 -21.94 9.79 -8.03
CA VAL A 50 -21.37 9.06 -9.17
C VAL A 50 -21.34 9.97 -10.37
N GLU A 51 -20.16 10.09 -10.97
CA GLU A 51 -19.90 10.94 -12.13
C GLU A 51 -18.92 10.22 -13.05
N ASN A 52 -19.22 10.09 -14.35
CA ASN A 52 -18.35 9.41 -15.32
C ASN A 52 -17.87 7.99 -14.92
N ASN A 53 -18.70 7.24 -14.18
CA ASN A 53 -18.37 5.92 -13.58
C ASN A 53 -17.27 5.95 -12.51
N LEU A 54 -16.97 7.13 -11.96
CA LEU A 54 -16.24 7.31 -10.73
C LEU A 54 -17.25 7.58 -9.62
N LEU A 55 -17.27 6.75 -8.58
CA LEU A 55 -17.99 7.04 -7.35
C LEU A 55 -17.04 7.81 -6.43
N ARG A 56 -17.43 9.02 -6.04
CA ARG A 56 -16.82 9.74 -4.93
C ARG A 56 -17.76 9.72 -3.74
N ALA A 57 -17.20 9.54 -2.55
CA ALA A 57 -17.99 9.59 -1.33
C ALA A 57 -17.16 10.10 -0.16
N TRP A 58 -17.84 10.56 0.88
CA TRP A 58 -17.26 10.80 2.17
C TRP A 58 -18.17 10.23 3.26
N GLY A 59 -17.57 9.87 4.40
CA GLY A 59 -18.27 9.35 5.57
C GLY A 59 -17.32 8.65 6.52
N ASP A 60 -17.83 7.72 7.31
CA ASP A 60 -17.05 7.02 8.32
C ASP A 60 -16.14 5.95 7.70
N VAL A 61 -14.94 5.83 8.28
CA VAL A 61 -13.91 4.87 7.90
C VAL A 61 -13.32 4.25 9.17
N THR A 62 -13.32 2.92 9.19
CA THR A 62 -12.66 2.13 10.24
C THR A 62 -11.30 1.64 9.75
N ILE A 63 -10.22 2.07 10.39
CA ILE A 63 -8.86 1.62 10.10
C ILE A 63 -8.35 0.74 11.24
N VAL A 64 -7.81 -0.42 10.89
CA VAL A 64 -7.16 -1.30 11.86
C VAL A 64 -5.67 -1.38 11.58
N THR A 65 -4.89 -1.03 12.61
CA THR A 65 -3.44 -1.02 12.58
C THR A 65 -2.89 -2.10 13.50
N GLN A 66 -1.97 -2.92 12.99
CA GLN A 66 -1.34 -3.96 13.80
C GLN A 66 0.18 -3.99 13.57
N ALA A 67 0.93 -4.07 14.67
CA ALA A 67 2.35 -4.36 14.65
C ALA A 67 2.53 -5.87 14.87
N VAL A 68 3.01 -6.59 13.86
CA VAL A 68 3.12 -8.06 13.90
C VAL A 68 4.56 -8.56 13.98
N SER A 69 5.54 -7.71 13.64
CA SER A 69 6.95 -8.07 13.72
C SER A 69 7.83 -6.84 13.88
N TYR A 70 9.09 -7.03 14.26
CA TYR A 70 10.13 -6.00 14.19
C TYR A 70 11.40 -6.53 13.53
N ARG A 71 12.19 -5.60 13.00
CA ARG A 71 13.55 -5.84 12.49
C ARG A 71 14.58 -5.42 13.53
N LYS A 72 15.60 -6.25 13.76
CA LYS A 72 16.85 -5.88 14.43
C LYS A 72 17.80 -5.35 13.37
N ILE A 73 18.26 -4.12 13.51
CA ILE A 73 19.08 -3.42 12.51
C ILE A 73 20.38 -2.98 13.17
N LYS A 74 21.52 -3.40 12.61
CA LYS A 74 22.84 -3.01 13.10
C LYS A 74 23.01 -1.49 12.95
N ARG A 75 23.50 -0.83 14.00
CA ARG A 75 23.46 0.65 14.11
C ARG A 75 24.28 1.36 13.03
N TYR A 76 25.42 0.80 12.65
CA TYR A 76 26.37 1.47 11.74
C TYR A 76 26.20 1.08 10.28
N THR A 77 25.97 -0.21 10.02
CA THR A 77 25.88 -0.73 8.65
C THR A 77 24.45 -0.71 8.11
N HIS A 78 23.45 -0.46 8.97
CA HIS A 78 22.03 -0.61 8.67
C HIS A 78 21.64 -2.00 8.14
N GLU A 79 22.50 -2.99 8.36
CA GLU A 79 22.25 -4.38 8.03
C GLU A 79 21.14 -4.94 8.93
N THR A 80 20.24 -5.72 8.35
CA THR A 80 19.24 -6.43 9.15
C THR A 80 19.86 -7.67 9.76
N LEU A 81 19.98 -7.71 11.08
CA LEU A 81 20.54 -8.82 11.84
C LEU A 81 19.54 -9.94 12.08
N GLY A 82 18.24 -9.64 12.00
CA GLY A 82 17.19 -10.60 12.24
C GLY A 82 15.85 -9.93 12.47
N PHE A 83 14.87 -10.75 12.81
CA PHE A 83 13.50 -10.33 13.07
C PHE A 83 13.07 -10.84 14.45
N GLY A 84 11.97 -10.29 14.93
CA GLY A 84 11.22 -10.87 16.03
C GLY A 84 9.75 -10.60 15.85
N GLU A 85 8.93 -11.36 16.55
CA GLU A 85 7.48 -11.19 16.55
C GLU A 85 7.05 -10.08 17.50
N ILE A 86 5.88 -9.50 17.21
CA ILE A 86 5.19 -8.60 18.11
C ILE A 86 3.81 -9.19 18.34
N ASP A 87 3.51 -9.48 19.60
CA ASP A 87 2.18 -9.87 20.05
C ASP A 87 1.55 -8.67 20.76
N LEU A 88 0.96 -7.78 19.96
CA LEU A 88 0.21 -6.62 20.45
C LEU A 88 -1.19 -6.64 19.85
N PRO A 89 -2.19 -6.15 20.59
CA PRO A 89 -3.55 -6.08 20.07
C PRO A 89 -3.63 -5.15 18.87
N GLU A 90 -4.61 -5.42 18.02
CA GLU A 90 -5.00 -4.51 16.96
C GLU A 90 -5.47 -3.17 17.54
N MET A 91 -5.09 -2.08 16.89
CA MET A 91 -5.58 -0.74 17.22
C MET A 91 -6.58 -0.32 16.16
N THR A 92 -7.79 0.03 16.59
CA THR A 92 -8.84 0.56 15.72
C THR A 92 -8.86 2.09 15.80
N LEU A 93 -8.88 2.73 14.64
CA LEU A 93 -9.16 4.15 14.46
C LEU A 93 -10.48 4.27 13.72
N GLU A 94 -11.50 4.79 14.40
CA GLU A 94 -12.74 5.26 13.78
C GLU A 94 -12.55 6.74 13.43
N THR A 95 -12.76 7.12 12.18
CA THR A 95 -12.52 8.47 11.66
C THR A 95 -13.33 8.73 10.39
N SER A 96 -13.26 9.93 9.83
CA SER A 96 -13.85 10.29 8.55
C SER A 96 -12.88 10.11 7.39
N GLY A 97 -13.40 9.71 6.24
CA GLY A 97 -12.64 9.55 4.99
C GLY A 97 -13.38 10.09 3.78
N TYR A 98 -12.59 10.40 2.75
CA TYR A 98 -13.02 10.72 1.39
C TYR A 98 -12.41 9.68 0.45
N TRP A 99 -13.22 9.06 -0.39
CA TRP A 99 -12.75 7.99 -1.27
C TRP A 99 -13.30 8.06 -2.68
N LEU A 100 -12.53 7.46 -3.57
CA LEU A 100 -12.79 7.31 -4.99
C LEU A 100 -12.83 5.83 -5.34
N ILE A 101 -13.96 5.35 -5.86
CA ILE A 101 -14.13 4.00 -6.36
C ILE A 101 -14.26 4.08 -7.88
N PHE A 102 -13.32 3.44 -8.58
CA PHE A 102 -13.30 3.39 -10.04
C PHE A 102 -14.26 2.30 -10.49
N GLY A 103 -15.47 2.68 -10.91
CA GLY A 103 -16.51 1.76 -11.36
C GLY A 103 -16.05 0.91 -12.55
N GLU A 104 -16.71 -0.23 -12.76
CA GLU A 104 -16.28 -1.28 -13.68
C GLU A 104 -15.96 -0.75 -15.09
N SER A 105 -16.85 0.03 -15.70
CA SER A 105 -16.64 0.54 -17.06
C SER A 105 -15.46 1.53 -17.17
N LEU A 106 -15.25 2.38 -16.16
CA LEU A 106 -14.10 3.27 -16.09
C LEU A 106 -12.81 2.48 -15.89
N ALA A 107 -12.81 1.56 -14.93
CA ALA A 107 -11.67 0.70 -14.63
C ALA A 107 -11.24 -0.09 -15.87
N GLU A 108 -12.18 -0.72 -16.59
CA GLU A 108 -11.91 -1.45 -17.83
C GLU A 108 -11.29 -0.56 -18.91
N ARG A 109 -11.83 0.64 -19.16
CA ARG A 109 -11.21 1.60 -20.10
C ARG A 109 -9.79 1.97 -19.69
N LEU A 110 -9.56 2.21 -18.40
CA LEU A 110 -8.24 2.58 -17.88
C LEU A 110 -7.25 1.40 -17.93
N PHE A 111 -7.72 0.16 -17.77
CA PHE A 111 -6.91 -1.04 -17.95
C PHE A 111 -6.51 -1.22 -19.43
N ASP A 112 -7.45 -1.04 -20.35
CA ASP A 112 -7.21 -1.17 -21.79
C ASP A 112 -6.28 -0.07 -22.31
N ALA A 113 -6.36 1.14 -21.73
CA ALA A 113 -5.43 2.23 -21.98
C ALA A 113 -4.05 2.05 -21.33
N GLY A 114 -3.85 0.99 -20.51
CA GLY A 114 -2.61 0.76 -19.77
C GLY A 114 -2.35 1.78 -18.66
N ILE A 115 -3.37 2.51 -18.22
CA ILE A 115 -3.29 3.54 -17.18
C ILE A 115 -3.35 2.89 -15.78
N LEU A 116 -4.28 1.95 -15.61
CA LEU A 116 -4.35 1.09 -14.44
C LEU A 116 -3.76 -0.28 -14.77
N LEU A 117 -3.25 -0.96 -13.75
CA LEU A 117 -2.81 -2.34 -13.87
C LEU A 117 -3.94 -3.27 -13.43
N ARG A 118 -4.32 -4.23 -14.29
CA ARG A 118 -5.30 -5.26 -13.91
C ARG A 118 -4.76 -6.02 -12.69
N PRO A 119 -5.59 -6.25 -11.66
CA PRO A 119 -5.25 -7.18 -10.59
C PRO A 119 -4.93 -8.54 -11.22
N ASN A 120 -3.79 -9.14 -10.86
CA ASN A 120 -3.39 -10.40 -11.49
C ASN A 120 -4.43 -11.50 -11.19
N ASN A 121 -5.11 -11.98 -12.24
CA ASN A 121 -5.87 -13.23 -12.17
C ASN A 121 -4.88 -14.38 -12.37
N TYR A 122 -4.46 -15.02 -11.27
CA TYR A 122 -3.50 -16.12 -11.32
C TYR A 122 -4.11 -17.43 -11.84
N GLY A 123 -5.39 -17.47 -12.22
CA GLY A 123 -6.04 -18.66 -12.78
C GLY A 123 -6.44 -19.72 -11.73
N PRO A 124 -7.21 -20.74 -12.15
CA PRO A 124 -7.87 -21.68 -11.24
C PRO A 124 -6.95 -22.53 -10.35
N ASN A 125 -5.72 -22.85 -10.81
CA ASN A 125 -4.81 -23.69 -10.05
C ASN A 125 -3.99 -22.93 -8.99
N TRP A 126 -4.13 -21.60 -8.89
CA TRP A 126 -3.28 -20.77 -8.06
C TRP A 126 -3.25 -21.20 -6.59
N GLN A 127 -4.42 -21.41 -5.96
CA GLN A 127 -4.48 -21.80 -4.54
C GLN A 127 -3.74 -23.11 -4.27
N LYS A 128 -3.88 -24.09 -5.17
CA LYS A 128 -3.19 -25.38 -5.09
C LYS A 128 -1.68 -25.21 -5.26
N GLN A 129 -1.23 -24.48 -6.28
CA GLN A 129 0.20 -24.26 -6.53
C GLN A 129 0.86 -23.44 -5.43
N ARG A 130 0.14 -22.45 -4.87
CA ARG A 130 0.58 -21.67 -3.72
C ARG A 130 0.85 -22.55 -2.50
N GLN A 131 -0.08 -23.45 -2.16
CA GLN A 131 0.11 -24.39 -1.06
C GLN A 131 1.28 -25.35 -1.33
N GLN A 132 1.43 -25.83 -2.57
CA GLN A 132 2.55 -26.69 -2.95
C GLN A 132 3.90 -25.97 -2.84
N ALA A 133 3.99 -24.70 -3.24
CA ALA A 133 5.21 -23.90 -3.10
C ALA A 133 5.57 -23.68 -1.62
N LEU A 134 4.60 -23.33 -0.77
CA LEU A 134 4.80 -23.20 0.67
C LEU A 134 5.28 -24.51 1.32
N SER A 135 4.69 -25.63 0.93
CA SER A 135 5.06 -26.97 1.42
C SER A 135 6.46 -27.39 0.96
N ARG A 136 6.79 -27.21 -0.33
CA ARG A 136 8.13 -27.44 -0.91
C ARG A 136 9.20 -26.66 -0.15
N ASP A 137 8.90 -25.40 0.15
CA ASP A 137 9.82 -24.47 0.81
C ASP A 137 9.83 -24.64 2.34
N ASN A 138 9.16 -25.68 2.86
CA ASN A 138 9.01 -25.98 4.28
C ASN A 138 8.59 -24.75 5.09
N HIS A 139 7.64 -23.97 4.56
CA HIS A 139 7.17 -22.70 5.14
C HIS A 139 8.34 -21.80 5.57
N THR A 140 9.34 -21.68 4.70
CA THR A 140 10.54 -20.89 4.94
C THR A 140 10.78 -19.94 3.78
N CYS A 141 11.05 -18.67 4.06
CA CYS A 141 11.45 -17.71 3.04
C CYS A 141 12.75 -18.14 2.36
N GLN A 142 12.72 -18.34 1.05
CA GLN A 142 13.85 -18.85 0.27
C GLN A 142 14.95 -17.81 0.03
N MET A 143 14.69 -16.53 0.33
CA MET A 143 15.68 -15.45 0.20
C MET A 143 16.43 -15.14 1.50
N CYS A 144 15.80 -15.30 2.66
CA CYS A 144 16.42 -14.92 3.94
C CYS A 144 16.33 -15.98 5.05
N GLY A 145 15.68 -17.12 4.80
CA GLY A 145 15.54 -18.22 5.76
C GLY A 145 14.49 -18.00 6.86
N ALA A 146 13.71 -16.90 6.83
CA ALA A 146 12.69 -16.63 7.83
C ALA A 146 11.55 -17.67 7.78
N LYS A 147 11.22 -18.30 8.92
CA LYS A 147 10.15 -19.31 9.06
C LYS A 147 8.87 -18.75 9.67
N ASP A 148 8.97 -17.63 10.35
CA ASP A 148 7.90 -17.07 11.18
C ASP A 148 7.24 -15.87 10.49
N GLY A 149 5.91 -15.75 10.64
CA GLY A 149 5.07 -14.71 10.04
C GLY A 149 4.31 -15.12 8.77
N MET A 150 3.45 -14.21 8.28
CA MET A 150 2.63 -14.45 7.08
C MET A 150 3.52 -14.53 5.82
N LEU A 151 3.74 -15.75 5.30
CA LEU A 151 4.51 -15.98 4.09
C LEU A 151 3.67 -15.78 2.82
N HIS A 152 4.33 -15.20 1.81
CA HIS A 152 3.77 -14.97 0.49
C HIS A 152 4.47 -15.86 -0.54
N VAL A 153 3.79 -16.14 -1.64
CA VAL A 153 4.37 -16.84 -2.80
C VAL A 153 4.43 -15.86 -3.95
N HIS A 154 5.63 -15.64 -4.46
CA HIS A 154 5.93 -14.67 -5.52
C HIS A 154 6.27 -15.40 -6.82
N HIS A 155 5.92 -14.82 -7.97
CA HIS A 155 6.33 -15.32 -9.29
C HIS A 155 7.72 -14.80 -9.66
N ILE A 156 8.69 -15.69 -9.89
CA ILE A 156 10.07 -15.34 -10.27
C ILE A 156 10.08 -14.57 -11.60
N ARG A 157 9.44 -15.14 -12.63
CA ARG A 157 9.07 -14.42 -13.84
C ARG A 157 7.67 -13.85 -13.66
N PRO A 158 7.45 -12.54 -13.88
CA PRO A 158 6.15 -11.90 -13.71
C PRO A 158 5.03 -12.65 -14.43
N PHE A 159 3.93 -12.92 -13.75
CA PHE A 159 2.80 -13.67 -14.28
C PHE A 159 2.26 -13.11 -15.61
N ARG A 160 2.30 -11.78 -15.79
CA ARG A 160 1.89 -11.09 -17.02
C ARG A 160 2.67 -11.50 -18.28
N GLU A 161 3.93 -11.92 -18.16
CA GLU A 161 4.75 -12.31 -19.31
C GLU A 161 4.24 -13.57 -20.02
N PHE A 162 3.44 -14.38 -19.33
CA PHE A 162 2.88 -15.60 -19.88
C PHE A 162 1.61 -15.36 -20.71
N GLY A 163 1.08 -14.12 -20.72
CA GLY A 163 -0.06 -13.77 -21.58
C GLY A 163 -1.34 -14.56 -21.27
N TYR A 164 -1.60 -14.87 -20.01
CA TYR A 164 -2.85 -15.55 -19.61
C TYR A 164 -4.05 -14.65 -19.88
N ILE A 165 -5.02 -15.19 -20.62
CA ILE A 165 -6.32 -14.56 -20.84
C ILE A 165 -7.41 -15.53 -20.36
N PRO A 166 -8.15 -15.19 -19.27
CA PRO A 166 -9.23 -16.02 -18.76
C PRO A 166 -10.22 -16.45 -19.85
N GLY A 167 -10.56 -17.73 -19.88
CA GLY A 167 -11.49 -18.30 -20.87
C GLY A 167 -10.93 -18.44 -22.29
N LYS A 168 -9.78 -17.84 -22.63
CA LYS A 168 -9.16 -17.97 -23.97
C LYS A 168 -7.97 -18.90 -24.02
N ASN A 169 -7.16 -18.95 -22.96
CA ASN A 169 -5.99 -19.84 -22.90
C ASN A 169 -5.73 -20.37 -21.48
N ASN A 170 -4.79 -21.32 -21.37
CA ASN A 170 -4.40 -21.95 -20.11
C ASN A 170 -2.98 -21.58 -19.66
N ASN A 171 -2.46 -20.43 -20.10
CA ASN A 171 -1.06 -20.06 -19.83
C ASN A 171 -0.77 -19.84 -18.33
N TYR A 172 -1.82 -19.67 -17.50
CA TYR A 172 -1.72 -19.71 -16.04
C TYR A 172 -1.08 -21.00 -15.51
N GLN A 173 -1.22 -22.12 -16.22
CA GLN A 173 -0.61 -23.40 -15.84
C GLN A 173 0.91 -23.31 -15.88
N GLN A 174 1.46 -22.72 -16.94
CA GLN A 174 2.90 -22.48 -17.08
C GLN A 174 3.38 -21.41 -16.09
N ALA A 175 2.63 -20.32 -15.94
CA ALA A 175 3.00 -19.24 -15.02
C ALA A 175 3.06 -19.71 -13.55
N ASN A 176 2.19 -20.64 -13.14
CA ASN A 176 2.11 -21.18 -11.78
C ASN A 176 2.89 -22.50 -11.60
N GLN A 177 3.76 -22.87 -12.53
CA GLN A 177 4.71 -23.97 -12.34
C GLN A 177 5.56 -23.69 -11.09
N LEU A 178 5.83 -24.72 -10.27
CA LEU A 178 6.54 -24.53 -9.00
C LEU A 178 7.92 -23.91 -9.23
N GLU A 179 8.57 -24.23 -10.35
CA GLU A 179 9.85 -23.68 -10.78
C GLU A 179 9.81 -22.15 -10.96
N ASN A 180 8.64 -21.58 -11.21
CA ASN A 180 8.42 -20.13 -11.32
C ASN A 180 7.91 -19.49 -10.02
N LEU A 181 7.75 -20.25 -8.93
CA LEU A 181 7.23 -19.77 -7.66
C LEU A 181 8.31 -19.79 -6.56
N ILE A 182 8.35 -18.74 -5.75
CA ILE A 182 9.28 -18.63 -4.62
C ILE A 182 8.54 -18.15 -3.36
N THR A 183 8.73 -18.86 -2.24
CA THR A 183 8.17 -18.43 -0.94
C THR A 183 9.03 -17.32 -0.33
N LEU A 184 8.40 -16.18 -0.02
CA LEU A 184 9.04 -14.99 0.52
C LEU A 184 8.33 -14.48 1.77
N CYS A 185 9.09 -13.99 2.75
CA CYS A 185 8.53 -13.22 3.85
C CYS A 185 8.09 -11.82 3.35
N PRO A 186 7.26 -11.07 4.09
CA PRO A 186 6.74 -9.76 3.65
C PRO A 186 7.83 -8.75 3.26
N ARG A 187 9.03 -8.85 3.83
CA ARG A 187 10.18 -8.01 3.43
C ARG A 187 10.74 -8.43 2.07
N CYS A 188 11.09 -9.71 1.92
CA CYS A 188 11.68 -10.20 0.67
C CYS A 188 10.66 -10.11 -0.47
N HIS A 189 9.37 -10.30 -0.15
CA HIS A 189 8.27 -10.08 -1.08
C HIS A 189 8.22 -8.63 -1.54
N ARG A 190 8.18 -7.66 -0.62
CA ARG A 190 8.24 -6.23 -0.98
C ARG A 190 9.51 -5.85 -1.74
N GLN A 191 10.65 -6.46 -1.45
CA GLN A 191 11.89 -6.20 -2.17
C GLN A 191 11.86 -6.77 -3.60
N ALA A 192 11.27 -7.96 -3.79
CA ALA A 192 11.04 -8.54 -5.11
C ALA A 192 9.97 -7.75 -5.89
N GLU A 193 8.94 -7.28 -5.19
CA GLU A 193 7.89 -6.42 -5.73
C GLU A 193 8.35 -4.98 -5.96
N ALA A 194 9.37 -4.48 -5.29
CA ALA A 194 9.89 -3.12 -5.53
C ALA A 194 10.41 -2.94 -6.97
N GLY A 195 10.68 -4.02 -7.69
CA GLY A 195 10.93 -4.00 -9.14
C GLY A 195 9.68 -4.11 -10.03
N GLN A 196 8.50 -4.39 -9.45
CA GLN A 196 7.24 -4.72 -10.17
C GLN A 196 6.02 -3.85 -9.78
N GLN A 197 5.92 -3.33 -8.55
CA GLN A 197 4.83 -2.49 -8.01
C GLN A 197 4.77 -1.09 -8.63
N THR A 198 5.78 -0.74 -9.40
CA THR A 198 6.14 0.63 -9.74
C THR A 198 5.59 1.05 -11.10
N ARG A 199 4.30 0.82 -11.44
CA ARG A 199 3.75 1.26 -12.76
C ARG A 199 2.23 1.47 -12.79
N SER A 200 1.63 2.25 -11.88
CA SER A 200 0.19 2.53 -12.01
C SER A 200 -0.15 4.00 -11.85
N GLY A 201 -1.09 4.48 -12.66
CA GLY A 201 -1.65 5.82 -12.54
C GLY A 201 -2.30 6.06 -11.17
N LEU A 202 -2.86 4.99 -10.56
CA LEU A 202 -3.48 5.04 -9.24
C LEU A 202 -2.50 5.45 -8.15
N GLY A 203 -1.30 4.86 -8.16
CA GLY A 203 -0.25 5.18 -7.18
C GLY A 203 0.24 6.62 -7.33
N GLY A 204 0.50 7.06 -8.56
CA GLY A 204 0.90 8.45 -8.82
C GLY A 204 -0.21 9.46 -8.49
N LEU A 205 -1.48 9.13 -8.73
CA LEU A 205 -2.63 9.95 -8.35
C LEU A 205 -2.73 10.07 -6.83
N ALA A 206 -2.68 8.96 -6.11
CA ALA A 206 -2.70 8.95 -4.65
C ALA A 206 -1.54 9.76 -4.04
N TYR A 207 -0.34 9.68 -4.62
CA TYR A 207 0.80 10.48 -4.19
C TYR A 207 0.57 11.98 -4.37
N VAL A 208 0.08 12.40 -5.54
CA VAL A 208 -0.23 13.82 -5.81
C VAL A 208 -1.33 14.32 -4.87
N LEU A 209 -2.42 13.56 -4.72
CA LEU A 209 -3.52 13.95 -3.85
C LEU A 209 -3.09 14.05 -2.38
N GLY A 210 -2.26 13.14 -1.89
CA GLY A 210 -1.72 13.18 -0.54
C GLY A 210 -0.82 14.39 -0.27
N ASN A 211 -0.12 14.89 -1.29
CA ASN A 211 0.70 16.11 -1.16
C ASN A 211 -0.10 17.40 -1.33
N LEU A 212 -1.15 17.41 -2.16
CA LEU A 212 -1.97 18.59 -2.40
C LEU A 212 -3.04 18.79 -1.34
N ALA A 213 -3.67 17.72 -0.85
CA ALA A 213 -4.75 17.81 0.13
C ALA A 213 -4.38 18.68 1.35
N PRO A 214 -3.19 18.53 2.00
CA PRO A 214 -2.84 19.37 3.15
C PRO A 214 -2.73 20.86 2.81
N LEU A 215 -2.29 21.20 1.59
CA LEU A 215 -2.20 22.59 1.13
C LEU A 215 -3.57 23.21 0.93
N TYR A 216 -4.52 22.46 0.36
CA TYR A 216 -5.89 22.94 0.11
C TYR A 216 -6.76 22.96 1.37
N LEU A 217 -6.45 22.08 2.33
CA LEU A 217 -7.12 22.01 3.63
C LEU A 217 -6.47 22.91 4.68
N MET A 218 -5.28 23.44 4.41
CA MET A 218 -4.47 24.20 5.38
C MET A 218 -4.19 23.39 6.66
N CYS A 219 -3.88 22.10 6.53
CA CYS A 219 -3.57 21.19 7.65
C CYS A 219 -2.14 20.65 7.59
N ASP A 220 -1.69 19.99 8.66
CA ASP A 220 -0.40 19.30 8.63
C ASP A 220 -0.48 18.07 7.71
N PRO A 221 0.56 17.74 6.93
CA PRO A 221 0.57 16.52 6.12
C PRO A 221 0.38 15.24 6.93
N GLY A 222 0.70 15.26 8.23
CA GLY A 222 0.48 14.16 9.16
C GLY A 222 -0.95 14.02 9.66
N ASP A 223 -1.85 14.97 9.38
CA ASP A 223 -3.27 14.93 9.78
C ASP A 223 -4.10 14.01 8.88
N ILE A 224 -3.61 13.68 7.68
CA ILE A 224 -4.27 12.81 6.71
C ILE A 224 -3.36 11.66 6.28
N GLU A 225 -3.95 10.59 5.78
CA GLU A 225 -3.26 9.46 5.16
C GLU A 225 -3.96 9.06 3.88
N VAL A 226 -3.20 8.59 2.89
CA VAL A 226 -3.75 8.14 1.61
C VAL A 226 -3.42 6.67 1.39
N SER A 227 -4.46 5.88 1.12
CA SER A 227 -4.37 4.49 0.68
C SER A 227 -4.81 4.36 -0.77
N ALA A 228 -4.10 3.53 -1.53
CA ALA A 228 -4.43 3.22 -2.92
C ALA A 228 -4.36 1.72 -3.17
N GLU A 229 -5.51 1.12 -3.44
CA GLU A 229 -5.64 -0.31 -3.64
C GLU A 229 -6.08 -0.57 -5.09
N SER A 230 -5.27 -1.31 -5.87
CA SER A 230 -5.65 -1.67 -7.25
C SER A 230 -6.89 -2.57 -7.32
N ARG A 231 -7.21 -3.23 -6.20
CA ARG A 231 -8.48 -3.91 -5.97
C ARG A 231 -8.74 -3.94 -4.47
N SER A 232 -9.62 -3.08 -4.00
CA SER A 232 -9.98 -3.08 -2.58
C SER A 232 -10.74 -4.35 -2.22
N PRO A 233 -10.45 -4.99 -1.07
CA PRO A 233 -11.27 -6.09 -0.55
C PRO A 233 -12.72 -5.67 -0.25
N LEU A 234 -12.94 -4.38 0.06
CA LEU A 234 -14.25 -3.85 0.43
C LEU A 234 -15.12 -3.57 -0.79
N THR A 235 -14.54 -2.98 -1.83
CA THR A 235 -15.30 -2.50 -3.01
C THR A 235 -15.19 -3.44 -4.21
N GLY A 236 -14.19 -4.33 -4.21
CA GLY A 236 -13.87 -5.19 -5.35
C GLY A 236 -13.25 -4.47 -6.55
N ALA A 237 -13.04 -3.15 -6.47
CA ALA A 237 -12.61 -2.27 -7.55
C ALA A 237 -11.34 -1.46 -7.15
N PRO A 238 -10.63 -0.84 -8.12
CA PRO A 238 -9.58 0.12 -7.79
C PRO A 238 -10.14 1.24 -6.92
N THR A 239 -9.50 1.52 -5.79
CA THR A 239 -10.01 2.47 -4.79
C THR A 239 -8.87 3.31 -4.23
N ILE A 240 -9.09 4.61 -4.11
CA ILE A 240 -8.26 5.54 -3.33
C ILE A 240 -9.07 5.99 -2.13
N VAL A 241 -8.47 5.99 -0.94
CA VAL A 241 -9.07 6.51 0.29
C VAL A 241 -8.11 7.52 0.90
N ILE A 242 -8.58 8.74 1.14
CA ILE A 242 -7.90 9.75 1.95
C ILE A 242 -8.67 9.83 3.26
N TYR A 243 -8.02 9.56 4.38
CA TYR A 243 -8.69 9.55 5.68
C TYR A 243 -7.90 10.34 6.71
N GLU A 244 -8.59 10.81 7.74
CA GLU A 244 -8.00 11.63 8.79
C GLU A 244 -7.29 10.73 9.81
N ARG A 245 -6.14 11.16 10.32
CA ARG A 245 -5.41 10.43 11.38
C ARG A 245 -5.87 10.84 12.78
N ILE A 246 -7.04 11.47 12.86
CA ILE A 246 -7.66 12.01 14.07
C ILE A 246 -8.90 11.17 14.40
N PRO A 247 -9.04 10.64 15.64
CA PRO A 247 -10.24 9.91 16.04
C PRO A 247 -11.53 10.72 15.84
N ALA A 248 -12.57 10.08 15.35
CA ALA A 248 -13.88 10.65 14.98
C ALA A 248 -13.85 11.69 13.85
N GLY A 249 -12.68 12.04 13.32
CA GLY A 249 -12.55 13.07 12.28
C GLY A 249 -12.80 14.49 12.79
N VAL A 250 -12.37 15.47 12.00
CA VAL A 250 -12.57 16.91 12.25
C VAL A 250 -13.14 17.64 11.03
N GLY A 251 -13.47 16.91 9.95
CA GLY A 251 -14.16 17.45 8.76
C GLY A 251 -13.24 17.74 7.57
N LEU A 252 -11.98 17.33 7.61
CA LEU A 252 -11.06 17.45 6.47
C LEU A 252 -11.54 16.63 5.27
N SER A 253 -12.02 15.41 5.52
CA SER A 253 -12.54 14.50 4.49
C SER A 253 -13.80 15.04 3.82
N GLN A 254 -14.74 15.60 4.59
CA GLN A 254 -15.91 16.26 4.04
C GLN A 254 -15.49 17.43 3.14
N ARG A 255 -14.52 18.24 3.59
CA ARG A 255 -14.04 19.36 2.79
C ARG A 255 -13.36 18.92 1.49
N LEU A 256 -12.60 17.81 1.51
CA LEU A 256 -12.02 17.21 0.29
C LEU A 256 -13.09 16.78 -0.71
N PHE A 257 -14.18 16.19 -0.23
CA PHE A 257 -15.30 15.81 -1.07
C PHE A 257 -15.94 17.01 -1.77
N GLU A 258 -16.14 18.11 -1.06
CA GLU A 258 -16.68 19.35 -1.64
C GLU A 258 -15.76 19.98 -2.70
N MET A 259 -14.44 19.91 -2.49
CA MET A 259 -13.44 20.48 -3.40
C MET A 259 -12.94 19.49 -4.47
N HIS A 260 -13.61 18.36 -4.66
CA HIS A 260 -13.19 17.27 -5.55
C HIS A 260 -12.60 17.75 -6.89
N HIS A 261 -13.34 18.59 -7.62
CA HIS A 261 -12.95 19.06 -8.93
C HIS A 261 -11.71 19.95 -8.85
N GLY A 262 -11.73 20.94 -7.95
CA GLY A 262 -10.60 21.85 -7.75
C GLY A 262 -9.31 21.13 -7.34
N LEU A 263 -9.43 20.03 -6.58
CA LEU A 263 -8.28 19.21 -6.20
C LEU A 263 -7.73 18.40 -7.38
N LEU A 264 -8.59 17.84 -8.24
CA LEU A 264 -8.17 17.13 -9.45
C LEU A 264 -7.54 18.08 -10.48
N ASP A 265 -8.11 19.26 -10.68
CA ASP A 265 -7.56 20.30 -11.56
C ASP A 265 -6.15 20.72 -11.10
N ALA A 266 -5.99 20.99 -9.80
CA ALA A 266 -4.71 21.32 -9.19
C ALA A 266 -3.69 20.18 -9.34
N ALA A 267 -4.13 18.93 -9.19
CA ALA A 267 -3.29 17.77 -9.42
C ALA A 267 -2.82 17.69 -10.86
N LEU A 268 -3.71 17.95 -11.83
CA LEU A 268 -3.38 17.95 -13.24
C LEU A 268 -2.38 19.06 -13.58
N GLU A 269 -2.61 20.28 -13.09
CA GLU A 269 -1.71 21.43 -13.26
C GLU A 269 -0.31 21.13 -12.71
N LEU A 270 -0.22 20.67 -11.46
CA LEU A 270 1.06 20.31 -10.83
C LEU A 270 1.83 19.26 -11.65
N VAL A 271 1.14 18.23 -12.14
CA VAL A 271 1.78 17.16 -12.91
C VAL A 271 2.20 17.66 -14.30
N GLN A 272 1.44 18.56 -14.92
CA GLN A 272 1.76 19.15 -16.22
C GLN A 272 2.99 20.07 -16.15
N ASP A 273 3.04 20.94 -15.14
CA ASP A 273 4.04 22.01 -15.03
C ASP A 273 5.36 21.53 -14.44
N CYS A 274 5.35 20.42 -13.69
CA CYS A 274 6.57 19.84 -13.16
C CYS A 274 7.55 19.50 -14.29
N GLN A 275 8.83 19.87 -14.17
CA GLN A 275 9.82 19.66 -15.23
C GLN A 275 10.44 18.25 -15.27
N CYS A 276 10.02 17.33 -14.37
CA CYS A 276 10.59 15.98 -14.34
C CYS A 276 10.14 15.15 -15.55
N LYS A 277 10.96 14.16 -15.95
CA LYS A 277 10.68 13.26 -17.08
C LYS A 277 9.65 12.18 -16.74
N SER A 278 9.87 11.50 -15.61
CA SER A 278 9.18 10.23 -15.27
C SER A 278 8.35 10.32 -14.00
N GLY A 279 8.72 11.24 -13.10
CA GLY A 279 8.16 11.41 -11.76
C GLY A 279 9.22 12.01 -10.84
N CYS A 280 8.80 12.72 -9.79
CA CYS A 280 9.67 13.17 -8.72
C CYS A 280 8.85 13.38 -7.43
N PRO A 281 9.50 13.51 -6.25
CA PRO A 281 8.82 13.75 -4.99
C PRO A 281 7.91 15.00 -4.96
N ALA A 282 8.11 15.95 -5.88
CA ALA A 282 7.28 17.15 -5.97
C ALA A 282 6.01 16.99 -6.82
N CYS A 283 5.82 15.85 -7.52
CA CYS A 283 4.61 15.61 -8.31
C CYS A 283 4.04 14.21 -8.03
N VAL A 284 4.24 13.26 -8.94
CA VAL A 284 3.69 11.90 -8.86
C VAL A 284 4.49 10.93 -8.00
N GLY A 285 5.56 11.40 -7.36
CA GLY A 285 6.48 10.63 -6.52
C GLY A 285 7.73 10.13 -7.26
N PRO A 286 8.73 9.60 -6.52
CA PRO A 286 10.04 9.26 -7.08
C PRO A 286 9.96 8.07 -8.06
N PRO A 287 10.74 8.08 -9.16
CA PRO A 287 10.67 7.05 -10.21
C PRO A 287 10.94 5.62 -9.72
N GLY A 288 11.75 5.47 -8.68
CA GLY A 288 12.07 4.16 -8.09
C GLY A 288 10.92 3.52 -7.31
N GLU A 289 9.95 4.31 -6.85
CA GLU A 289 8.78 3.82 -6.12
C GLU A 289 7.58 3.59 -7.06
N ILE A 290 7.56 4.22 -8.25
CA ILE A 290 6.33 4.33 -9.06
C ILE A 290 6.54 4.16 -10.57
N GLY A 291 7.78 4.12 -11.09
CA GLY A 291 8.14 3.72 -12.46
C GLY A 291 8.69 4.82 -13.39
N PRO A 292 9.24 4.43 -14.57
CA PRO A 292 9.76 5.39 -15.55
C PRO A 292 8.68 6.16 -16.34
N ASP A 293 7.41 5.73 -16.31
CA ASP A 293 6.30 6.32 -17.09
C ASP A 293 5.18 6.91 -16.22
N THR A 294 5.36 6.94 -14.89
CA THR A 294 4.31 7.33 -13.93
C THR A 294 3.70 8.68 -14.24
N LYS A 295 4.53 9.70 -14.50
CA LYS A 295 4.06 11.05 -14.78
C LYS A 295 3.09 11.07 -15.96
N ALA A 296 3.46 10.40 -17.05
CA ALA A 296 2.64 10.36 -18.26
C ALA A 296 1.32 9.62 -18.00
N ILE A 297 1.38 8.49 -17.30
CA ILE A 297 0.23 7.67 -16.96
C ILE A 297 -0.73 8.38 -16.00
N THR A 298 -0.22 8.99 -14.92
CA THR A 298 -1.01 9.75 -13.95
C THR A 298 -1.64 10.99 -14.60
N ARG A 299 -0.92 11.67 -15.50
CA ARG A 299 -1.51 12.79 -16.27
C ARG A 299 -2.66 12.32 -17.17
N ALA A 300 -2.51 11.16 -17.83
CA ALA A 300 -3.58 10.58 -18.64
C ALA A 300 -4.78 10.18 -17.78
N LEU A 301 -4.54 9.62 -16.58
CA LEU A 301 -5.58 9.32 -15.61
C LEU A 301 -6.34 10.58 -15.20
N LEU A 302 -5.64 11.64 -14.78
CA LEU A 302 -6.25 12.89 -14.33
C LEU A 302 -7.16 13.50 -15.41
N ARG A 303 -6.73 13.52 -16.67
CA ARG A 303 -7.59 13.98 -17.78
C ARG A 303 -8.87 13.17 -17.92
N GLN A 304 -8.79 11.84 -17.83
CA GLN A 304 -9.97 10.97 -17.88
C GLN A 304 -10.93 11.12 -16.68
N LEU A 305 -10.48 11.72 -15.58
CA LEU A 305 -11.32 11.98 -14.40
C LEU A 305 -11.93 13.38 -14.43
N ILE A 306 -11.37 14.31 -15.21
CA ILE A 306 -11.84 15.70 -15.34
C ILE A 306 -12.74 15.87 -16.57
N ASP A 307 -12.42 15.19 -17.68
CA ASP A 307 -13.21 15.15 -18.92
C ASP A 307 -14.46 14.25 -18.79
#